data_AF-A0A967T4W6-F1
#
_entry.id   AF-A0A967T4W6-F1
#
_cell.length_a   1.000
_cell.length_b   1.000
_cell.length_c   1.000
_cell.angle_alpha   90.00
_cell.angle_beta   90.00
_cell.angle_gamma   90.00
#
_symmetry.space_group_name_H-M   'P 1'
#
loop_
_entity.id
_entity.type
_entity.pdbx_description
1 polymer ?
#
loop_
_entity_poly.entity_id
_entity_poly.type
_entity_poly.pdbx_seq_one_letter_code
_entity_poly.pdbx_strand_id
1 'polypeptide(L)'
;VLEALQAALVSAYRRSVNASNAQHIEAVVDSETGGVEIFAEKEIVDEVQDDRTEVTLEKAKTVDPEAELGQMIIIESTPDDFG
;
A
#
# COMPACT_ATOMS: atom_id res chain seq x y z
N VAL A 1 9.63 -16.81 -10.63
CA VAL A 1 8.22 -17.27 -10.46
C VAL A 1 7.50 -16.40 -9.44
N LEU A 2 8.10 -16.16 -8.27
CA LEU A 2 7.53 -15.29 -7.23
C LEU A 2 7.24 -13.86 -7.73
N GLU A 3 8.16 -13.24 -8.48
CA GLU A 3 7.94 -11.90 -9.06
C GLU A 3 6.72 -11.81 -9.98
N ALA A 4 6.44 -12.86 -10.75
CA ALA A 4 5.25 -12.90 -11.62
C ALA A 4 3.96 -13.01 -10.80
N LEU A 5 4.00 -13.71 -9.67
CA LEU A 5 2.89 -13.78 -8.72
C LEU A 5 2.65 -12.41 -8.05
N GLN A 6 3.71 -11.76 -7.58
CA GLN A 6 3.65 -10.42 -7.00
C GLN A 6 3.06 -9.41 -7.99
N ALA A 7 3.52 -9.41 -9.25
CA ALA A 7 2.96 -8.56 -10.30
C ALA A 7 1.47 -8.83 -10.59
N ALA A 8 1.05 -10.10 -10.53
CA ALA A 8 -0.35 -10.48 -10.66
C ALA A 8 -1.19 -9.97 -9.47
N LEU A 9 -0.68 -10.07 -8.24
CA LEU A 9 -1.33 -9.56 -7.03
C LEU A 9 -1.48 -8.03 -7.06
N VAL A 10 -0.43 -7.29 -7.45
CA VAL A 10 -0.51 -5.84 -7.66
C VAL A 10 -1.60 -5.50 -8.67
N SER A 11 -1.69 -6.27 -9.76
CA SER A 11 -2.72 -6.06 -10.78
C SER A 11 -4.13 -6.35 -10.27
N ALA A 12 -4.30 -7.37 -9.41
CA ALA A 12 -5.57 -7.71 -8.78
C ALA A 12 -6.00 -6.63 -7.78
N TYR A 13 -5.08 -6.22 -6.90
CA TYR A 13 -5.30 -5.13 -5.94
C TYR A 13 -5.71 -3.84 -6.65
N ARG A 14 -4.98 -3.43 -7.68
CA ARG A 14 -5.34 -2.22 -8.45
C ARG A 14 -6.77 -2.24 -8.99
N ARG A 15 -7.24 -3.41 -9.41
CA ARG A 15 -8.62 -3.58 -9.89
C ARG A 15 -9.63 -3.57 -8.75
N SER A 16 -9.33 -4.19 -7.61
CA SER A 16 -10.27 -4.28 -6.48
C SER A 16 -10.52 -2.92 -5.83
N VAL A 17 -9.47 -2.11 -5.67
CA VAL A 17 -9.60 -0.79 -5.06
C VAL A 17 -9.72 0.33 -6.08
N ASN A 18 -9.79 0.05 -7.39
CA ASN A 18 -9.77 1.07 -8.46
C ASN A 18 -8.58 2.04 -8.37
N ALA A 19 -7.39 1.56 -7.98
CA ALA A 19 -6.20 2.39 -7.84
C ALA A 19 -5.68 2.88 -9.19
N SER A 20 -5.03 4.05 -9.18
CA SER A 20 -4.41 4.62 -10.37
C SER A 20 -3.19 3.81 -10.80
N ASN A 21 -2.96 3.72 -12.11
CA ASN A 21 -1.74 3.12 -12.65
C ASN A 21 -0.46 3.91 -12.30
N ALA A 22 -0.62 5.20 -11.95
CA ALA A 22 0.49 6.05 -11.55
C ALA A 22 0.94 5.83 -10.10
N GLN A 23 0.10 5.19 -9.27
CA GLN A 23 0.43 4.93 -7.87
C GLN A 23 1.44 3.78 -7.77
N HIS A 24 2.50 3.99 -7.01
CA HIS A 24 3.44 2.93 -6.69
C HIS A 24 2.80 1.94 -5.71
N ILE A 25 2.76 0.67 -6.12
CA ILE A 25 2.17 -0.44 -5.34
C ILE A 25 3.10 -1.65 -5.47
N GLU A 26 3.43 -2.23 -4.33
CA GLU A 26 4.27 -3.42 -4.21
C GLU A 26 3.49 -4.54 -3.50
N ALA A 27 3.67 -5.77 -3.97
CA ALA A 27 3.15 -6.95 -3.29
C ALA A 27 4.31 -7.79 -2.78
N VAL A 28 4.29 -8.13 -1.51
CA VAL A 28 5.24 -9.04 -0.88
C VAL A 28 4.51 -10.34 -0.57
N VAL A 29 5.13 -11.46 -0.92
CA VAL A 29 4.60 -12.79 -0.62
C VAL A 29 5.63 -13.52 0.21
N ASP A 30 5.24 -13.90 1.42
CA ASP A 30 6.06 -14.72 2.30
C ASP A 30 6.07 -16.16 1.74
N SER A 31 7.25 -16.63 1.34
CA SER A 31 7.42 -17.95 0.73
C SER A 31 7.30 -19.11 1.72
N GLU A 32 7.43 -18.85 3.03
CA GLU A 32 7.33 -19.86 4.09
C GLU A 32 5.89 -19.99 4.61
N THR A 33 5.22 -18.86 4.84
CA THR A 33 3.86 -18.83 5.39
C THR A 33 2.76 -18.77 4.33
N GLY A 34 3.09 -18.29 3.13
CA GLY A 34 2.12 -17.97 2.09
C GLY A 34 1.36 -16.66 2.33
N GLY A 35 1.75 -15.88 3.35
CA GLY A 35 1.16 -14.58 3.64
C GLY A 35 1.39 -13.59 2.49
N VAL A 36 0.39 -12.73 2.25
CA VAL A 36 0.44 -11.69 1.23
C VAL A 36 0.31 -10.33 1.90
N GLU A 37 1.25 -9.45 1.63
CA GLU A 37 1.24 -8.07 2.10
C GLU A 37 1.25 -7.15 0.89
N ILE A 38 0.39 -6.13 0.90
CA ILE A 38 0.35 -5.10 -0.14
C ILE A 38 0.81 -3.78 0.46
N PHE A 39 1.77 -3.14 -0.20
CA PHE A 39 2.25 -1.82 0.14
C PHE A 39 1.85 -0.84 -0.94
N ALA A 40 1.31 0.31 -0.56
CA ALA A 40 0.90 1.36 -1.47
C ALA A 40 1.52 2.69 -1.06
N GLU A 41 1.96 3.46 -2.05
CA GLU A 41 2.38 4.85 -1.87
C GLU A 41 1.16 5.72 -1.59
N LYS A 42 1.19 6.47 -0.49
CA LYS A 42 0.13 7.37 -0.05
C LYS A 42 0.69 8.74 0.34
N GLU A 43 -0.09 9.78 0.09
CA GLU A 43 0.22 11.15 0.52
C GLU A 43 -0.14 11.33 1.99
N ILE A 44 0.76 11.96 2.73
CA ILE A 44 0.56 12.24 4.16
C ILE A 44 -0.29 13.49 4.30
N VAL A 45 -1.51 13.34 4.79
CA VAL A 45 -2.49 14.41 4.95
C VAL A 45 -2.94 14.54 6.41
N ASP A 46 -3.56 15.67 6.73
CA ASP A 46 -4.14 15.92 8.04
C ASP A 46 -5.51 15.23 8.18
N GLU A 47 -6.36 15.37 7.16
CA GLU A 47 -7.68 14.74 7.06
C GLU A 47 -7.76 13.88 5.79
N VAL A 48 -8.00 12.58 5.96
CA VAL A 48 -8.10 11.62 4.84
C VAL A 48 -9.45 11.77 4.14
N GLN A 49 -9.42 11.99 2.83
CA GLN A 49 -10.57 12.00 1.91
C GLN A 49 -10.62 10.72 1.05
N ASP A 50 -9.48 10.19 0.63
CA ASP A 50 -9.36 8.91 -0.11
C ASP A 50 -8.29 8.03 0.56
N ASP A 51 -8.74 7.04 1.34
CA ASP A 51 -7.89 6.10 2.09
C ASP A 51 -6.99 5.24 1.20
N ARG A 52 -7.25 5.18 -0.10
CA ARG A 52 -6.43 4.44 -1.06
C ARG A 52 -5.18 5.21 -1.42
N THR A 53 -5.23 6.54 -1.42
CA THR A 53 -4.13 7.42 -1.84
C THR A 53 -3.60 8.29 -0.73
N GLU A 54 -4.26 8.36 0.41
CA GLU A 54 -3.93 9.26 1.51
C GLU A 54 -3.79 8.51 2.84
N VAL A 55 -2.97 9.05 3.73
CA VAL A 55 -2.73 8.50 5.06
C VAL A 55 -2.54 9.63 6.07
N THR A 56 -2.97 9.42 7.31
CA THR A 56 -2.76 10.43 8.36
C THR A 56 -1.29 10.53 8.75
N LEU A 57 -0.86 11.73 9.16
CA LEU A 57 0.47 11.94 9.73
C LEU A 57 0.78 11.01 10.90
N GLU A 58 -0.21 10.74 11.76
CA GLU A 58 -0.05 9.83 12.90
C GLU A 58 0.31 8.42 12.45
N LYS A 59 -0.39 7.90 11.43
CA LYS A 59 -0.14 6.58 10.88
C LYS A 59 1.19 6.53 10.12
N ALA A 60 1.51 7.57 9.35
CA ALA A 60 2.80 7.69 8.68
C ALA A 60 3.96 7.65 9.68
N LYS A 61 3.83 8.33 10.83
CA LYS A 61 4.83 8.35 11.92
C LYS A 61 5.05 7.01 12.61
N THR A 62 4.14 6.05 12.46
CA THR A 62 4.36 4.68 12.95
C THR A 62 5.37 3.90 12.10
N VAL A 63 5.53 4.30 10.83
CA VAL A 63 6.46 3.69 9.86
C VAL A 63 7.74 4.51 9.81
N ASP A 64 7.61 5.83 9.68
CA ASP A 64 8.74 6.77 9.63
C ASP A 64 8.51 7.96 10.59
N PRO A 65 9.21 8.03 11.73
CA PRO A 65 9.09 9.13 12.68
C PRO A 65 9.39 10.52 12.12
N GLU A 66 10.15 10.61 11.02
CA GLU A 66 10.50 11.87 10.35
C GLU A 66 9.48 12.29 9.28
N ALA A 67 8.39 11.52 9.11
CA ALA A 67 7.32 11.84 8.16
C ALA A 67 6.68 13.22 8.40
N GLU A 68 6.44 13.96 7.31
CA GLU A 68 5.83 15.28 7.30
C GLU A 68 4.60 15.34 6.37
N LEU A 69 3.69 16.28 6.64
CA LEU A 69 2.52 16.53 5.78
C LEU A 69 2.94 16.91 4.35
N GLY A 70 2.24 16.36 3.37
CA GLY A 70 2.48 16.55 1.93
C GLY A 70 3.61 15.69 1.35
N GLN A 71 4.25 14.82 2.14
CA GLN A 71 5.21 13.84 1.65
C GLN A 71 4.50 12.56 1.17
N MET A 72 5.16 11.81 0.30
CA MET A 72 4.72 10.46 -0.11
C MET A 72 5.41 9.42 0.76
N ILE A 73 4.65 8.45 1.25
CA ILE A 73 5.16 7.33 2.05
C ILE A 73 4.58 6.01 1.55
N ILE A 74 5.40 4.96 1.56
CA ILE A 74 4.95 3.60 1.26
C ILE A 74 4.45 2.98 2.57
N ILE A 75 3.19 2.58 2.60
CA ILE A 75 2.58 1.97 3.78
C ILE A 75 1.78 0.73 3.41
N GLU A 76 1.70 -0.20 4.36
CA GLU A 76 0.85 -1.38 4.24
C GLU A 76 -0.62 -0.95 4.00
N SER A 77 -1.22 -1.56 2.99
CA SER A 77 -2.58 -1.32 2.54
C SER A 77 -3.28 -2.62 2.16
N THR A 78 -2.84 -3.74 2.73
CA THR A 78 -3.45 -5.07 2.56
C THR A 78 -4.90 -5.04 3.04
N PRO A 79 -5.89 -5.29 2.17
CA PRO A 79 -7.27 -5.43 2.59
C PRO A 79 -7.45 -6.70 3.44
N ASP A 80 -8.32 -6.66 4.44
CA ASP A 80 -8.58 -7.82 5.33
C ASP A 80 -9.04 -9.08 4.56
N ASP A 81 -9.69 -8.89 3.41
CA ASP A 81 -10.18 -9.97 2.54
C ASP A 81 -9.24 -10.27 1.35
N PHE A 82 -7.97 -9.86 1.40
CA PHE A 82 -7.02 -10.03 0.29
C PHE A 82 -6.28 -11.36 0.37
N GLY A 83 -6.89 -12.42 -0.18
CA GLY A 83 -6.30 -13.76 -0.26
C GLY A 83 -7.33 -14.85 -0.49
#